data_AF-A0A418BWD3-F1
#
_entry.id   AF-A0A418BWD3-F1
#
_cell.length_a   1.000
_cell.length_b   1.000
_cell.length_c   1.000
_cell.angle_alpha   90.00
_cell.angle_beta   90.00
_cell.angle_gamma   90.00
#
_symmetry.space_group_name_H-M   'P 1'
#
loop_
_entity.id
_entity.type
_entity.pdbx_description
1 polymer ?
#
loop_
_entity_poly.entity_id
_entity_poly.type
_entity_poly.pdbx_seq_one_letter_code
_entity_poly.pdbx_strand_id
1 'polypeptide(L)'
;MKGYSRFIATDIEEGVQTTKSKRPLTIEEMKRLTSRSVALADAGCTHAYLLLTWNLMGRPGSTASIHLNSLSCEEDCLGVQFRRLKTAQEGVGPNKPRHCFANPLKPNLCVVLALGLYLVMHPTMDPDVRLFPAVNPGDNFSRSFAKLVHALVALDGVDRLPNVATHSIRKGAVTFASSGCTSGPSTGVLTTRARWSLGDVLDRYNHYAPAGDQYAGRIVSGLPESSAAFGTLPPHFGARDDPVVADAVRVVFPTLCNAACLSTVLRMCLASVVYHREWLVDTFPQHHTLFSTVLFRNKDLLHQLAPNVTINDGNIRRTGIPPH
;
A
#
# COMPACT_ATOMS: atom_id res chain seq x y z
N MET A 1 0.51 34.68 6.20
CA MET A 1 0.89 33.91 7.41
C MET A 1 0.71 34.65 8.75
N LYS A 2 0.35 35.95 8.79
CA LYS A 2 0.26 36.72 10.07
C LYS A 2 -1.10 36.69 10.81
N GLY A 3 -2.18 36.15 10.22
CA GLY A 3 -3.50 36.07 10.89
C GLY A 3 -3.74 34.80 11.71
N TYR A 4 -2.99 33.73 11.45
CA TYR A 4 -3.22 32.39 12.03
C TYR A 4 -2.68 32.23 13.46
N SER A 5 -1.80 33.14 13.90
CA SER A 5 -1.17 33.08 15.22
C SER A 5 -2.02 33.64 16.35
N ARG A 6 -3.05 34.45 16.05
CA ARG A 6 -3.93 35.05 17.07
C ARG A 6 -4.97 34.07 17.59
N PHE A 7 -5.56 33.25 16.73
CA PHE A 7 -6.55 32.24 17.12
C PHE A 7 -5.97 31.14 18.02
N ILE A 8 -4.70 30.75 17.79
CA ILE A 8 -4.01 29.74 18.61
C ILE A 8 -3.72 30.26 20.02
N ALA A 9 -3.47 31.56 20.19
CA ALA A 9 -3.21 32.12 21.51
C ALA A 9 -4.46 32.09 22.39
N THR A 10 -5.64 32.33 21.80
CA THR A 10 -6.93 32.31 22.49
C THR A 10 -7.32 30.90 22.93
N ASP A 11 -7.10 29.88 22.08
CA ASP A 11 -7.43 28.47 22.40
C ASP A 11 -6.51 27.86 23.48
N ILE A 12 -5.27 28.38 23.63
CA ILE A 12 -4.32 27.94 24.67
C ILE A 12 -4.73 28.47 26.05
N GLU A 13 -5.31 29.67 26.13
CA GLU A 13 -5.81 30.25 27.39
C GLU A 13 -7.04 29.48 27.93
N GLU A 14 -7.79 28.79 27.06
CA GLU A 14 -8.95 27.96 27.43
C GLU A 14 -8.60 26.50 27.78
N GLY A 15 -7.32 26.13 27.82
CA GLY A 15 -6.88 24.78 28.22
C GLY A 15 -7.15 23.68 27.17
N VAL A 16 -7.49 24.05 25.94
CA VAL A 16 -7.66 23.11 24.83
C VAL A 16 -6.27 22.66 24.37
N GLN A 17 -5.98 21.35 24.41
CA GLN A 17 -4.77 20.80 23.80
C GLN A 17 -4.80 21.01 22.27
N THR A 18 -4.34 22.16 21.79
CA THR A 18 -4.13 22.40 20.37
C THR A 18 -2.89 21.62 19.92
N THR A 19 -3.05 20.36 19.49
CA THR A 19 -1.94 19.66 18.84
C THR A 19 -1.64 20.39 17.52
N LYS A 20 -0.54 21.15 17.46
CA LYS A 20 0.00 21.82 16.26
C LYS A 20 0.21 20.88 15.05
N SER A 21 0.03 19.57 15.22
CA SER A 21 0.34 18.55 14.21
C SER A 21 -0.88 17.70 13.90
N LYS A 22 -1.04 17.33 12.62
CA LYS A 22 -2.12 16.43 12.16
C LYS A 22 -2.15 15.14 12.99
N ARG A 23 -3.32 14.68 13.44
CA ARG A 23 -3.44 13.48 14.29
C ARG A 23 -3.21 12.19 13.49
N PRO A 24 -2.86 11.06 14.11
CA PRO A 24 -2.85 9.77 13.44
C PRO A 24 -4.24 9.41 12.89
N LEU A 25 -4.24 8.80 11.70
CA LEU A 25 -5.42 8.14 11.15
C LEU A 25 -5.63 6.82 11.87
N THR A 26 -6.82 6.57 12.40
CA THR A 26 -7.14 5.29 13.02
C THR A 26 -7.31 4.20 11.96
N ILE A 27 -7.16 2.93 12.34
CA ILE A 27 -7.39 1.81 11.42
C ILE A 27 -8.84 1.77 10.93
N GLU A 28 -9.80 2.23 11.74
CA GLU A 28 -11.21 2.26 11.35
C GLU A 28 -11.50 3.35 10.30
N GLU A 29 -10.92 4.53 10.47
CA GLU A 29 -10.97 5.59 9.44
C GLU A 29 -10.27 5.14 8.16
N MET A 30 -9.15 4.41 8.27
CA MET A 30 -8.47 3.84 7.12
C MET A 30 -9.38 2.87 6.35
N LYS A 31 -10.08 1.94 7.04
CA LYS A 31 -11.06 1.04 6.40
C LYS A 31 -12.18 1.80 5.70
N ARG A 32 -12.72 2.86 6.31
CA ARG A 32 -13.78 3.67 5.69
C ARG A 32 -13.27 4.40 4.44
N LEU A 33 -12.09 5.01 4.53
CA LEU A 33 -11.45 5.69 3.40
C LEU A 33 -11.11 4.71 2.25
N THR A 34 -10.65 3.50 2.57
CA THR A 34 -10.34 2.50 1.54
C THR A 34 -11.58 1.91 0.89
N SER A 35 -12.65 1.69 1.65
CA SER A 35 -13.95 1.23 1.12
C SER A 35 -14.53 2.20 0.08
N ARG A 36 -14.24 3.50 0.20
CA ARG A 36 -14.71 4.50 -0.78
C ARG A 36 -13.69 4.76 -1.89
N SER A 37 -12.40 4.78 -1.56
CA SER A 37 -11.37 5.08 -2.56
C SER A 37 -11.21 3.97 -3.62
N VAL A 38 -11.53 2.71 -3.29
CA VAL A 38 -11.31 1.56 -4.19
C VAL A 38 -12.09 1.67 -5.50
N ALA A 39 -13.31 2.23 -5.46
CA ALA A 39 -14.20 2.38 -6.61
C ALA A 39 -14.22 3.81 -7.19
N LEU A 40 -13.25 4.66 -6.82
CA LEU A 40 -13.13 5.98 -7.44
C LEU A 40 -12.85 5.86 -8.94
N ALA A 41 -13.54 6.69 -9.72
CA ALA A 41 -13.32 6.83 -11.16
C ALA A 41 -12.04 7.64 -11.48
N ASP A 42 -10.91 7.25 -10.89
CA ASP A 42 -9.58 7.86 -11.09
C ASP A 42 -8.53 6.81 -11.52
N ALA A 43 -9.01 5.73 -12.13
CA ALA A 43 -8.23 4.59 -12.57
C ALA A 43 -7.39 3.96 -11.44
N GLY A 44 -7.91 3.97 -10.21
CA GLY A 44 -7.28 3.33 -9.04
C GLY A 44 -6.10 4.10 -8.45
N CYS A 45 -5.81 5.29 -8.96
CA CYS A 45 -4.64 6.08 -8.56
C CYS A 45 -4.67 6.44 -7.07
N THR A 46 -5.77 7.04 -6.58
CA THR A 46 -5.87 7.46 -5.18
C THR A 46 -5.82 6.27 -4.23
N HIS A 47 -6.48 5.17 -4.58
CA HIS A 47 -6.53 3.97 -3.74
C HIS A 47 -5.16 3.30 -3.59
N ALA A 48 -4.47 3.06 -4.71
CA ALA A 48 -3.12 2.49 -4.71
C ALA A 48 -2.14 3.39 -3.97
N TYR A 49 -2.21 4.72 -4.19
CA TYR A 49 -1.35 5.68 -3.51
C TYR A 49 -1.58 5.68 -1.99
N LEU A 50 -2.84 5.70 -1.54
CA LEU A 50 -3.21 5.65 -0.12
C LEU A 50 -2.63 4.40 0.56
N LEU A 51 -2.87 3.23 -0.02
CA LEU A 51 -2.41 1.96 0.54
C LEU A 51 -0.88 1.81 0.52
N LEU A 52 -0.21 2.28 -0.54
CA LEU A 52 1.26 2.30 -0.58
C LEU A 52 1.82 3.27 0.46
N THR A 53 1.27 4.48 0.60
CA THR A 53 1.72 5.43 1.64
C THR A 53 1.55 4.83 3.04
N TRP A 54 0.43 4.16 3.32
CA TRP A 54 0.18 3.48 4.59
C TRP A 54 1.16 2.33 4.83
N ASN A 55 1.21 1.36 3.92
CA ASN A 55 2.02 0.15 4.09
C ASN A 55 3.52 0.46 4.18
N LEU A 56 4.01 1.43 3.40
CA LEU A 56 5.42 1.82 3.42
C LEU A 56 5.81 2.69 4.62
N MET A 57 4.84 3.09 5.46
CA MET A 57 5.01 4.15 6.47
C MET A 57 5.66 5.41 5.84
N GLY A 58 5.29 5.66 4.59
CA GLY A 58 5.91 6.64 3.72
C GLY A 58 5.35 8.04 3.92
N ARG A 59 6.08 9.05 3.46
CA ARG A 59 5.47 10.36 3.18
C ARG A 59 4.88 10.31 1.76
N PRO A 60 3.89 11.14 1.43
CA PRO A 60 3.41 11.26 0.04
C PRO A 60 4.57 11.46 -0.95
N GLY A 61 5.50 12.37 -0.67
CA GLY A 61 6.69 12.57 -1.52
C GLY A 61 7.53 11.29 -1.73
N SER A 62 7.62 10.40 -0.74
CA SER A 62 8.30 9.11 -0.88
C SER A 62 7.53 8.18 -1.81
N THR A 63 6.21 8.05 -1.63
CA THR A 63 5.33 7.26 -2.52
C THR A 63 5.37 7.79 -3.95
N ALA A 64 5.39 9.11 -4.15
CA ALA A 64 5.56 9.74 -5.46
C ALA A 64 6.90 9.38 -6.14
N SER A 65 7.96 9.07 -5.38
CA SER A 65 9.29 8.76 -5.93
C SER A 65 9.50 7.28 -6.30
N ILE A 66 8.52 6.42 -6.05
CA ILE A 66 8.61 4.99 -6.38
C ILE A 66 8.71 4.85 -7.90
N HIS A 67 9.68 4.06 -8.36
CA HIS A 67 9.79 3.67 -9.77
C HIS A 67 9.24 2.26 -9.96
N LEU A 68 8.70 1.96 -11.13
CA LEU A 68 8.16 0.63 -11.42
C LEU A 68 9.23 -0.45 -11.22
N ASN A 69 10.39 -0.30 -11.86
CA ASN A 69 11.53 -1.21 -11.67
C ASN A 69 12.19 -1.22 -10.28
N SER A 70 11.60 -0.54 -9.28
CA SER A 70 12.00 -0.65 -7.87
C SER A 70 11.09 -1.55 -7.03
N LEU A 71 10.13 -2.21 -7.69
CA LEU A 71 9.24 -3.21 -7.13
C LEU A 71 9.85 -4.60 -7.34
N SER A 72 9.72 -5.45 -6.33
CA SER A 72 10.15 -6.85 -6.34
C SER A 72 9.06 -7.74 -5.73
N CYS A 73 9.04 -9.01 -6.11
CA CYS A 73 8.34 -10.04 -5.35
C CYS A 73 9.39 -10.77 -4.50
N GLU A 74 9.24 -10.70 -3.18
CA GLU A 74 10.17 -11.30 -2.22
C GLU A 74 9.41 -12.36 -1.41
N GLU A 75 9.55 -13.62 -1.82
CA GLU A 75 8.77 -14.76 -1.30
C GLU A 75 7.25 -14.48 -1.39
N ASP A 76 6.61 -14.15 -0.28
CA ASP A 76 5.17 -13.95 -0.11
C ASP A 76 4.73 -12.47 -0.05
N CYS A 77 5.59 -11.54 -0.43
CA CYS A 77 5.27 -10.12 -0.32
C CYS A 77 5.81 -9.26 -1.47
N LEU A 78 5.25 -8.06 -1.59
CA LEU A 78 5.72 -6.99 -2.46
C LEU A 78 6.86 -6.24 -1.76
N GLY A 79 8.07 -6.31 -2.31
CA GLY A 79 9.20 -5.48 -1.90
C GLY A 79 9.19 -4.13 -2.63
N VAL A 80 9.47 -3.05 -1.89
CA VAL A 80 9.60 -1.69 -2.45
C VAL A 80 10.90 -1.04 -2.00
N GLN A 81 11.76 -0.72 -2.96
CA GLN A 81 13.09 -0.16 -2.71
C GLN A 81 13.21 1.28 -3.25
N PHE A 82 13.03 2.31 -2.41
CA PHE A 82 13.07 3.70 -2.91
C PHE A 82 14.45 4.13 -3.43
N ARG A 83 14.62 4.43 -4.73
CA ARG A 83 15.91 4.87 -5.31
C ARG A 83 16.62 5.95 -4.46
N ARG A 84 17.95 5.84 -4.33
CA ARG A 84 18.77 6.87 -3.67
C ARG A 84 18.68 8.17 -4.48
N LEU A 85 18.42 9.29 -3.80
CA LEU A 85 18.64 10.61 -4.39
C LEU A 85 20.15 10.90 -4.37
N LYS A 86 20.67 11.54 -5.42
CA LYS A 86 22.08 11.94 -5.57
C LYS A 86 22.61 12.84 -4.43
N THR A 87 21.74 13.36 -3.56
CA THR A 87 22.07 14.27 -2.45
C THR A 87 22.16 13.59 -1.08
N ALA A 88 22.14 12.25 -1.00
CA ALA A 88 22.42 11.58 0.26
C ALA A 88 23.92 11.74 0.59
N GLN A 89 24.23 12.63 1.55
CA GLN A 89 25.54 12.70 2.22
C GLN A 89 26.01 11.30 2.60
N GLU A 90 27.31 11.06 2.40
CA GLU A 90 27.99 9.82 2.72
C GLU A 90 27.65 9.36 4.15
N GLY A 91 27.12 8.15 4.29
CA GLY A 91 26.84 7.55 5.60
C GLY A 91 25.63 6.63 5.69
N VAL A 92 24.69 6.65 4.75
CA VAL A 92 23.50 5.78 4.82
C VAL A 92 23.71 4.50 4.00
N GLY A 93 23.68 3.36 4.69
CA GLY A 93 23.90 2.01 4.14
C GLY A 93 22.98 1.61 2.96
N PRO A 94 23.14 0.39 2.41
CA PRO A 94 22.41 -0.06 1.23
C PRO A 94 20.91 0.11 1.40
N ASN A 95 20.24 0.56 0.34
CA ASN A 95 18.82 0.87 0.35
C ASN A 95 17.98 -0.38 0.64
N LYS A 96 17.44 -0.51 1.85
CA LYS A 96 16.70 -1.70 2.26
C LYS A 96 15.25 -1.67 1.77
N PRO A 97 14.69 -2.80 1.29
CA PRO A 97 13.31 -2.85 0.85
C PRO A 97 12.35 -2.64 2.03
N ARG A 98 11.11 -2.22 1.72
CA ARG A 98 9.97 -2.37 2.64
C ARG A 98 9.07 -3.45 2.08
N HIS A 99 8.75 -4.41 2.91
CA HIS A 99 7.86 -5.51 2.54
C HIS A 99 6.40 -5.11 2.80
N CYS A 100 5.55 -5.26 1.78
CA CYS A 100 4.12 -4.98 1.80
C CYS A 100 3.37 -6.28 1.50
N PHE A 101 2.42 -6.67 2.35
CA PHE A 101 1.74 -7.96 2.22
C PHE A 101 0.34 -7.79 1.62
N ALA A 102 -0.08 -8.78 0.84
CA ALA A 102 -1.47 -8.84 0.42
C ALA A 102 -2.38 -9.12 1.63
N ASN A 103 -3.60 -8.61 1.59
CA ASN A 103 -4.65 -8.96 2.53
C ASN A 103 -5.85 -9.54 1.78
N PRO A 104 -5.81 -10.83 1.40
CA PRO A 104 -6.90 -11.45 0.65
C PRO A 104 -8.21 -11.56 1.45
N LEU A 105 -8.17 -11.34 2.77
CA LEU A 105 -9.35 -11.38 3.65
C LEU A 105 -10.12 -10.05 3.63
N LYS A 106 -9.46 -8.94 3.26
CA LYS A 106 -10.04 -7.60 3.21
C LYS A 106 -9.58 -6.91 1.91
N PRO A 107 -10.29 -7.14 0.79
CA PRO A 107 -9.85 -6.70 -0.54
C PRO A 107 -9.57 -5.19 -0.62
N ASN A 108 -10.42 -4.36 0.00
CA ASN A 108 -10.24 -2.91 0.08
C ASN A 108 -8.99 -2.47 0.86
N LEU A 109 -8.39 -3.31 1.71
CA LEU A 109 -7.13 -3.00 2.41
C LEU A 109 -5.91 -3.65 1.74
N CYS A 110 -6.10 -4.46 0.70
CA CYS A 110 -5.04 -5.21 0.07
C CYS A 110 -4.21 -4.33 -0.86
N VAL A 111 -2.98 -3.99 -0.45
CA VAL A 111 -2.06 -3.15 -1.24
C VAL A 111 -1.64 -3.79 -2.56
N VAL A 112 -1.53 -5.12 -2.59
CA VAL A 112 -1.22 -5.88 -3.81
C VAL A 112 -2.40 -5.84 -4.79
N LEU A 113 -3.64 -5.98 -4.31
CA LEU A 113 -4.83 -5.80 -5.15
C LEU A 113 -4.89 -4.37 -5.68
N ALA A 114 -4.67 -3.36 -4.82
CA ALA A 114 -4.71 -1.97 -5.22
C ALA A 114 -3.67 -1.63 -6.29
N LEU A 115 -2.45 -2.16 -6.17
CA LEU A 115 -1.43 -2.07 -7.21
C LEU A 115 -1.88 -2.77 -8.49
N GLY A 116 -2.43 -3.98 -8.39
CA GLY A 116 -2.92 -4.74 -9.54
C GLY A 116 -4.03 -4.00 -10.29
N LEU A 117 -5.03 -3.47 -9.58
CA LEU A 117 -6.10 -2.65 -10.14
C LEU A 117 -5.54 -1.42 -10.88
N TYR A 118 -4.57 -0.73 -10.27
CA TYR A 118 -3.92 0.41 -10.91
C TYR A 118 -3.20 0.00 -12.21
N LEU A 119 -2.42 -1.09 -12.19
CA LEU A 119 -1.65 -1.52 -13.37
C LEU A 119 -2.54 -2.07 -14.49
N VAL A 120 -3.62 -2.81 -14.20
CA VAL A 120 -4.54 -3.30 -15.26
C VAL A 120 -5.28 -2.16 -15.96
N MET A 121 -5.47 -1.03 -15.27
CA MET A 121 -6.04 0.20 -15.84
C MET A 121 -4.98 1.10 -16.51
N HIS A 122 -3.69 0.80 -16.33
CA HIS A 122 -2.56 1.50 -16.98
C HIS A 122 -1.57 0.51 -17.64
N PRO A 123 -2.06 -0.36 -18.54
CA PRO A 123 -1.31 -1.55 -18.98
C PRO A 123 -0.11 -1.24 -19.90
N THR A 124 -0.06 -0.04 -20.48
CA THR A 124 0.97 0.41 -21.43
C THR A 124 1.98 1.38 -20.81
N MET A 125 2.07 1.43 -19.48
CA MET A 125 3.08 2.25 -18.82
C MET A 125 4.50 1.78 -19.18
N ASP A 126 5.39 2.75 -19.36
CA ASP A 126 6.82 2.49 -19.50
C ASP A 126 7.38 1.95 -18.16
N PRO A 127 8.02 0.77 -18.15
CA PRO A 127 8.54 0.17 -16.92
C PRO A 127 9.68 0.94 -16.24
N ASP A 128 10.31 1.90 -16.92
CA ASP A 128 11.41 2.71 -16.37
C ASP A 128 10.95 4.03 -15.72
N VAL A 129 9.65 4.35 -15.79
CA VAL A 129 9.11 5.57 -15.19
C VAL A 129 8.76 5.42 -13.70
N ARG A 130 8.37 6.54 -13.09
CA ARG A 130 7.74 6.54 -11.78
C ARG A 130 6.41 5.79 -11.83
N LEU A 131 6.11 5.03 -10.78
CA LEU A 131 4.84 4.31 -10.63
C LEU A 131 3.64 5.25 -10.79
N PHE A 132 3.77 6.48 -10.31
CA PHE A 132 2.80 7.55 -10.55
C PHE A 132 3.44 8.64 -11.43
N PRO A 133 3.25 8.60 -12.77
CA PRO A 133 3.98 9.45 -13.70
C PRO A 133 3.46 10.89 -13.77
N ALA A 134 2.32 11.20 -13.13
CA ALA A 134 1.69 12.51 -13.15
C ALA A 134 2.64 13.63 -12.68
N VAL A 135 2.38 14.86 -13.16
CA VAL A 135 3.02 16.07 -12.62
C VAL A 135 2.55 16.26 -11.17
N ASN A 136 3.51 16.34 -10.24
CA ASN A 136 3.28 16.46 -8.79
C ASN A 136 2.29 15.41 -8.22
N PRO A 137 2.64 14.11 -8.23
CA PRO A 137 1.73 13.04 -7.81
C PRO A 137 1.25 13.21 -6.36
N GLY A 138 2.13 13.68 -5.47
CA GLY A 138 1.81 13.91 -4.07
C GLY A 138 0.76 15.00 -3.85
N ASP A 139 0.75 16.05 -4.66
CA ASP A 139 -0.24 17.12 -4.57
C ASP A 139 -1.59 16.67 -5.14
N ASN A 140 -1.57 15.92 -6.25
CA ASN A 140 -2.76 15.29 -6.82
C ASN A 140 -3.42 14.35 -5.80
N PHE A 141 -2.62 13.48 -5.18
CA PHE A 141 -3.08 12.61 -4.11
C PHE A 141 -3.62 13.41 -2.92
N SER A 142 -2.92 14.46 -2.48
CA SER A 142 -3.36 15.29 -1.35
C SER A 142 -4.73 15.92 -1.58
N ARG A 143 -4.99 16.40 -2.81
CA ARG A 143 -6.31 16.92 -3.21
C ARG A 143 -7.39 15.84 -3.20
N SER A 144 -7.09 14.67 -3.77
CA SER A 144 -8.05 13.55 -3.80
C SER A 144 -8.35 13.01 -2.40
N PHE A 145 -7.32 12.87 -1.57
CA PHE A 145 -7.44 12.48 -0.17
C PHE A 145 -8.29 13.47 0.64
N ALA A 146 -8.10 14.79 0.43
CA ALA A 146 -8.94 15.79 1.07
C ALA A 146 -10.42 15.62 0.68
N LYS A 147 -10.73 15.38 -0.60
CA LYS A 147 -12.10 15.09 -1.06
C LYS A 147 -12.68 13.84 -0.40
N LEU A 148 -11.89 12.78 -0.27
CA LEU A 148 -12.31 11.55 0.42
C LEU A 148 -12.65 11.80 1.90
N VAL A 149 -11.79 12.54 2.61
CA VAL A 149 -12.02 12.93 4.00
C VAL A 149 -13.29 13.78 4.14
N HIS A 150 -13.48 14.78 3.29
CA HIS A 150 -14.69 15.61 3.28
C HIS A 150 -15.95 14.79 3.03
N ALA A 151 -15.91 13.84 2.10
CA ALA A 151 -17.06 13.03 1.77
C ALA A 151 -17.37 11.96 2.84
N LEU A 152 -16.39 11.56 3.66
CA LEU A 152 -16.62 10.71 4.83
C LEU A 152 -17.32 11.51 5.95
N VAL A 153 -16.85 12.73 6.22
CA VAL A 153 -17.46 13.68 7.17
C VAL A 153 -18.94 13.93 6.84
N ALA A 154 -19.24 14.18 5.57
CA ALA A 154 -20.61 14.46 5.12
C ALA A 154 -21.59 13.28 5.30
N LEU A 155 -21.10 12.03 5.28
CA LEU A 155 -21.93 10.84 5.42
C LEU A 155 -22.12 10.40 6.86
N ASP A 156 -21.07 10.53 7.69
CA ASP A 156 -21.08 10.04 9.06
C ASP A 156 -21.74 11.02 10.05
N GLY A 157 -22.25 12.16 9.57
CA GLY A 157 -22.89 13.17 10.42
C GLY A 157 -21.95 13.81 11.45
N VAL A 158 -20.64 13.64 11.27
CA VAL A 158 -19.62 14.24 12.13
C VAL A 158 -19.28 15.61 11.54
N ASP A 159 -19.22 16.66 12.35
CA ASP A 159 -18.99 18.02 11.84
C ASP A 159 -17.69 18.15 11.02
N ARG A 160 -16.61 17.47 11.48
CA ARG A 160 -15.30 17.34 10.80
C ARG A 160 -14.58 16.08 11.29
N LEU A 161 -13.68 15.53 10.48
CA LEU A 161 -12.55 14.73 10.96
C LEU A 161 -11.46 15.72 11.39
N PRO A 162 -11.36 16.10 12.67
CA PRO A 162 -10.46 17.17 13.08
C PRO A 162 -9.02 16.75 12.80
N ASN A 163 -8.26 17.66 12.20
CA ASN A 163 -6.81 17.55 12.03
C ASN A 163 -6.31 16.33 11.23
N VAL A 164 -7.11 15.83 10.26
CA VAL A 164 -6.67 14.80 9.30
C VAL A 164 -6.11 15.42 8.01
N ALA A 165 -4.97 14.91 7.53
CA ALA A 165 -4.40 15.21 6.22
C ALA A 165 -3.44 14.07 5.80
N THR A 166 -2.72 14.20 4.69
CA THR A 166 -1.82 13.13 4.21
C THR A 166 -0.75 12.72 5.21
N HIS A 167 -0.29 13.62 6.08
CA HIS A 167 0.61 13.27 7.19
C HIS A 167 -0.01 12.32 8.23
N SER A 168 -1.34 12.31 8.36
CA SER A 168 -2.07 11.41 9.27
C SER A 168 -1.93 9.95 8.88
N ILE A 169 -1.74 9.65 7.58
CA ILE A 169 -1.60 8.28 7.06
C ILE A 169 -0.38 7.61 7.68
N ARG A 170 0.80 8.24 7.55
CA ARG A 170 2.04 7.72 8.13
C ARG A 170 1.97 7.60 9.65
N LYS A 171 1.43 8.62 10.32
CA LYS A 171 1.27 8.60 11.78
C LYS A 171 0.36 7.45 12.21
N GLY A 172 -0.75 7.27 11.51
CA GLY A 172 -1.69 6.17 11.71
C GLY A 172 -1.05 4.80 11.54
N ALA A 173 -0.32 4.59 10.44
CA ALA A 173 0.37 3.34 10.17
C ALA A 173 1.38 2.98 11.27
N VAL A 174 2.17 3.96 11.72
CA VAL A 174 3.13 3.75 12.82
C VAL A 174 2.41 3.46 14.12
N THR A 175 1.41 4.25 14.51
CA THR A 175 0.63 4.04 15.74
C THR A 175 -0.09 2.69 15.74
N PHE A 176 -0.66 2.30 14.60
CA PHE A 176 -1.32 1.00 14.46
C PHE A 176 -0.34 -0.15 14.65
N ALA A 177 0.85 -0.07 14.05
CA ALA A 177 1.87 -1.10 14.21
C ALA A 177 2.50 -1.14 15.61
N SER A 178 2.72 0.02 16.24
CA SER A 178 3.40 0.09 17.55
C SER A 178 2.47 -0.16 18.74
N SER A 179 1.20 0.22 18.61
CA SER A 179 0.29 0.39 19.75
C SER A 179 -1.14 -0.03 19.43
N GLY A 180 -1.36 -0.70 18.28
CA GLY A 180 -2.64 -1.32 17.95
C GLY A 180 -2.87 -2.66 18.65
N CYS A 181 -1.82 -3.25 19.22
CA CYS A 181 -1.82 -4.52 19.93
C CYS A 181 -0.70 -4.54 21.00
N THR A 182 -0.67 -5.60 21.81
CA THR A 182 0.38 -5.81 22.82
C THR A 182 1.62 -6.51 22.28
N SER A 183 1.61 -6.96 21.02
CA SER A 183 2.68 -7.73 20.37
C SER A 183 3.42 -6.99 19.25
N GLY A 184 3.21 -5.68 19.11
CA GLY A 184 3.75 -4.90 17.99
C GLY A 184 5.28 -4.97 17.81
N PRO A 185 5.81 -4.61 16.62
CA PRO A 185 7.24 -4.64 16.35
C PRO A 185 7.99 -3.65 17.25
N SER A 186 9.28 -3.92 17.49
CA SER A 186 10.10 -3.02 18.28
C SER A 186 10.19 -1.62 17.65
N THR A 187 10.34 -0.58 18.49
CA THR A 187 10.54 0.79 18.03
C THR A 187 11.74 0.92 17.07
N GLY A 188 12.79 0.11 17.24
CA GLY A 188 13.93 0.05 16.32
C GLY A 188 13.53 -0.35 14.89
N VAL A 189 12.68 -1.38 14.76
CA VAL A 189 12.14 -1.82 13.47
C VAL A 189 11.29 -0.72 12.83
N LEU A 190 10.37 -0.13 13.59
CA LEU A 190 9.46 0.90 13.08
C LEU A 190 10.20 2.16 12.65
N THR A 191 11.16 2.62 13.45
CA THR A 191 12.02 3.75 13.12
C THR A 191 12.82 3.49 11.83
N THR A 192 13.41 2.31 11.70
CA THR A 192 14.18 1.93 10.50
C THR A 192 13.28 1.89 9.26
N ARG A 193 12.10 1.25 9.36
CA ARG A 193 11.11 1.17 8.28
C ARG A 193 10.69 2.57 7.83
N ALA A 194 10.36 3.42 8.79
CA ALA A 194 9.92 4.80 8.58
C ALA A 194 11.06 5.75 8.11
N ARG A 195 12.33 5.34 8.16
CA ARG A 195 13.50 6.21 7.89
C ARG A 195 13.61 7.38 8.86
N TRP A 196 13.41 7.11 10.15
CA TRP A 196 13.82 8.03 11.21
C TRP A 196 15.20 7.63 11.73
N SER A 197 15.91 8.56 12.37
CA SER A 197 17.12 8.25 13.14
C SER A 197 16.71 7.79 14.53
N LEU A 198 17.40 6.78 15.08
CA LEU A 198 17.31 6.38 16.49
C LEU A 198 18.27 7.18 17.38
N GLY A 199 19.02 8.12 16.81
CA GLY A 199 20.06 8.89 17.46
C GLY A 199 21.42 8.18 17.43
N ASP A 200 22.47 8.91 17.85
CA ASP A 200 23.87 8.55 17.63
C ASP A 200 24.28 7.19 18.20
N VAL A 201 23.67 6.77 19.31
CA VAL A 201 24.01 5.49 19.96
C VAL A 201 23.25 4.35 19.31
N LEU A 202 21.92 4.43 19.29
CA LEU A 202 21.08 3.31 18.88
C LEU A 202 21.18 3.00 17.37
N ASP A 203 21.48 3.98 16.51
CA ASP A 203 21.70 3.75 15.08
C ASP A 203 22.92 2.85 14.79
N ARG A 204 23.87 2.71 15.75
CA ARG A 204 25.02 1.80 15.65
C ARG A 204 24.71 0.35 16.02
N TYR A 205 23.58 0.08 16.69
CA TYR A 205 23.23 -1.26 17.18
C TYR A 205 21.96 -1.81 16.52
N ASN A 206 20.99 -0.95 16.22
CA ASN A 206 19.71 -1.33 15.64
C ASN A 206 19.75 -1.23 14.12
N HIS A 207 20.23 -2.29 13.50
CA HIS A 207 20.28 -2.39 12.04
C HIS A 207 19.01 -3.00 11.46
N TYR A 208 18.75 -2.68 10.19
CA TYR A 208 17.71 -3.33 9.43
C TYR A 208 17.95 -4.85 9.35
N ALA A 209 16.91 -5.62 9.68
CA ALA A 209 16.82 -7.05 9.41
C ALA A 209 15.46 -7.35 8.75
N PRO A 210 15.42 -8.21 7.70
CA PRO A 210 14.18 -8.49 6.96
C PRO A 210 13.03 -8.98 7.84
N ALA A 211 13.29 -9.87 8.78
CA ALA A 211 12.24 -10.48 9.62
C ALA A 211 11.40 -9.44 10.39
N GLY A 212 12.06 -8.42 10.97
CA GLY A 212 11.35 -7.34 11.66
C GLY A 212 10.50 -6.49 10.72
N ASP A 213 11.04 -6.13 9.56
CA ASP A 213 10.30 -5.36 8.56
C ASP A 213 9.14 -6.15 7.95
N GLN A 214 9.32 -7.45 7.74
CA GLN A 214 8.28 -8.37 7.27
C GLN A 214 7.14 -8.48 8.30
N TYR A 215 7.47 -8.64 9.59
CA TYR A 215 6.48 -8.66 10.66
C TYR A 215 5.69 -7.35 10.73
N ALA A 216 6.39 -6.21 10.71
CA ALA A 216 5.74 -4.90 10.65
C ALA A 216 4.86 -4.74 9.41
N GLY A 217 5.32 -5.25 8.26
CA GLY A 217 4.61 -5.28 6.99
C GLY A 217 3.27 -6.02 7.07
N ARG A 218 3.25 -7.21 7.67
CA ARG A 218 2.01 -7.98 7.88
C ARG A 218 1.02 -7.23 8.76
N ILE A 219 1.49 -6.63 9.86
CA ILE A 219 0.64 -5.86 10.77
C ILE A 219 -0.01 -4.69 10.03
N VAL A 220 0.77 -3.84 9.35
CA VAL A 220 0.19 -2.68 8.64
C VAL A 220 -0.70 -3.06 7.46
N SER A 221 -0.53 -4.26 6.90
CA SER A 221 -1.43 -4.81 5.88
C SER A 221 -2.80 -5.18 6.45
N GLY A 222 -2.97 -5.15 7.78
CA GLY A 222 -4.23 -5.43 8.48
C GLY A 222 -4.55 -6.93 8.57
N LEU A 223 -3.54 -7.80 8.49
CA LEU A 223 -3.69 -9.23 8.71
C LEU A 223 -4.00 -9.51 10.20
N PRO A 224 -4.80 -10.54 10.54
CA PRO A 224 -5.30 -10.72 11.90
C PRO A 224 -4.23 -11.41 12.79
N GLU A 225 -3.47 -10.59 13.52
CA GLU A 225 -2.31 -10.98 14.33
C GLU A 225 -2.56 -12.08 15.36
N SER A 226 -3.75 -12.09 15.99
CA SER A 226 -4.12 -13.08 17.00
C SER A 226 -4.62 -14.41 16.43
N SER A 227 -4.38 -14.69 15.15
CA SER A 227 -4.87 -15.89 14.48
C SER A 227 -3.85 -16.46 13.50
N ALA A 228 -4.01 -17.74 13.15
CA ALA A 228 -3.21 -18.39 12.09
C ALA A 228 -3.32 -17.68 10.74
N ALA A 229 -4.40 -16.92 10.51
CA ALA A 229 -4.60 -16.11 9.31
C ALA A 229 -3.63 -14.92 9.21
N PHE A 230 -2.85 -14.62 10.26
CA PHE A 230 -1.73 -13.67 10.14
C PHE A 230 -0.70 -14.12 9.09
N GLY A 231 -0.53 -15.43 8.94
CA GLY A 231 0.34 -16.07 7.97
C GLY A 231 -0.27 -16.30 6.59
N THR A 232 -1.45 -15.74 6.28
CA THR A 232 -2.07 -15.95 4.96
C THR A 232 -1.14 -15.49 3.83
N LEU A 233 -1.04 -16.31 2.79
CA LEU A 233 -0.24 -16.02 1.59
C LEU A 233 -1.00 -15.07 0.64
N PRO A 234 -0.29 -14.30 -0.20
CA PRO A 234 -0.94 -13.54 -1.25
C PRO A 234 -1.62 -14.48 -2.24
N PRO A 235 -2.70 -14.05 -2.93
CA PRO A 235 -3.20 -14.79 -4.07
C PRO A 235 -2.09 -15.02 -5.09
N HIS A 236 -1.91 -16.28 -5.48
CA HIS A 236 -0.87 -16.68 -6.42
C HIS A 236 -1.37 -17.84 -7.28
N PHE A 237 -0.75 -17.98 -8.44
CA PHE A 237 -0.98 -19.09 -9.34
C PHE A 237 -0.13 -20.29 -8.93
N GLY A 238 -0.74 -21.48 -8.77
CA GLY A 238 -0.08 -22.66 -8.20
C GLY A 238 1.15 -23.15 -8.96
N ALA A 239 1.08 -23.24 -10.30
CA ALA A 239 2.19 -23.69 -11.14
C ALA A 239 3.09 -22.52 -11.55
N ARG A 240 4.38 -22.53 -11.17
CA ARG A 240 5.32 -21.41 -11.44
C ARG A 240 5.42 -21.04 -12.92
N ASP A 241 5.52 -22.04 -13.80
CA ASP A 241 5.75 -21.87 -15.24
C ASP A 241 4.51 -22.28 -16.07
N ASP A 242 3.34 -21.76 -15.68
CA ASP A 242 2.10 -21.97 -16.43
C ASP A 242 2.08 -21.08 -17.70
N PRO A 243 2.07 -21.67 -18.92
CA PRO A 243 2.07 -20.91 -20.17
C PRO A 243 0.81 -20.04 -20.32
N VAL A 244 -0.34 -20.47 -19.81
CA VAL A 244 -1.60 -19.70 -19.84
C VAL A 244 -1.44 -18.42 -19.03
N VAL A 245 -0.80 -18.51 -17.86
CA VAL A 245 -0.54 -17.32 -17.04
C VAL A 245 0.51 -16.42 -17.69
N ALA A 246 1.53 -16.98 -18.33
CA ALA A 246 2.53 -16.19 -19.06
C ALA A 246 1.91 -15.42 -20.25
N ASP A 247 1.03 -16.08 -21.01
CA ASP A 247 0.21 -15.45 -22.05
C ASP A 247 -0.68 -14.36 -21.46
N ALA A 248 -1.38 -14.64 -20.36
CA ALA A 248 -2.24 -13.67 -19.69
C ALA A 248 -1.48 -12.42 -19.24
N VAL A 249 -0.29 -12.56 -18.66
CA VAL A 249 0.55 -11.42 -18.26
C VAL A 249 0.91 -10.56 -19.46
N ARG A 250 1.26 -11.16 -20.61
CA ARG A 250 1.56 -10.42 -21.85
C ARG A 250 0.33 -9.69 -22.41
N VAL A 251 -0.84 -10.32 -22.34
CA VAL A 251 -2.09 -9.74 -22.83
C VAL A 251 -2.56 -8.58 -21.94
N VAL A 252 -2.47 -8.74 -20.61
CA VAL A 252 -2.94 -7.76 -19.64
C VAL A 252 -1.95 -6.61 -19.44
N PHE A 253 -0.65 -6.86 -19.57
CA PHE A 253 0.41 -5.88 -19.32
C PHE A 253 1.45 -5.80 -20.47
N PRO A 254 1.03 -5.48 -21.71
CA PRO A 254 1.84 -5.64 -22.93
C PRO A 254 3.15 -4.83 -22.94
N THR A 255 3.20 -3.67 -22.28
CA THR A 255 4.45 -2.87 -22.21
C THR A 255 5.27 -3.26 -20.98
N LEU A 256 4.62 -3.47 -19.84
CA LEU A 256 5.29 -3.75 -18.57
C LEU A 256 5.94 -5.13 -18.55
N CYS A 257 5.38 -6.12 -19.25
CA CYS A 257 5.93 -7.49 -19.29
C CYS A 257 7.32 -7.57 -19.95
N ASN A 258 7.73 -6.54 -20.69
CA ASN A 258 9.06 -6.46 -21.32
C ASN A 258 10.16 -6.20 -20.29
N ALA A 259 9.83 -5.71 -19.10
CA ALA A 259 10.78 -5.57 -18.01
C ALA A 259 10.83 -6.84 -17.17
N ALA A 260 11.90 -7.62 -17.36
CA ALA A 260 12.10 -8.89 -16.64
C ALA A 260 12.01 -8.75 -15.11
N CYS A 261 12.46 -7.62 -14.55
CA CYS A 261 12.39 -7.34 -13.11
C CYS A 261 10.95 -7.25 -12.57
N LEU A 262 9.97 -6.95 -13.42
CA LEU A 262 8.55 -6.84 -13.05
C LEU A 262 7.78 -8.15 -13.20
N SER A 263 8.32 -9.17 -13.87
CA SER A 263 7.59 -10.39 -14.25
C SER A 263 6.83 -11.01 -13.08
N THR A 264 7.49 -11.22 -11.94
CA THR A 264 6.88 -11.80 -10.74
C THR A 264 5.88 -10.86 -10.07
N VAL A 265 6.14 -9.55 -10.07
CA VAL A 265 5.23 -8.52 -9.55
C VAL A 265 3.94 -8.46 -10.35
N LEU A 266 4.03 -8.47 -11.68
CA LEU A 266 2.87 -8.46 -12.58
C LEU A 266 2.04 -9.73 -12.40
N ARG A 267 2.69 -10.88 -12.26
CA ARG A 267 2.02 -12.15 -11.99
C ARG A 267 1.29 -12.15 -10.63
N MET A 268 1.93 -11.62 -9.57
CA MET A 268 1.31 -11.45 -8.25
C MET A 268 0.12 -10.48 -8.30
N CYS A 269 0.25 -9.37 -9.02
CA CYS A 269 -0.83 -8.41 -9.23
C CYS A 269 -2.02 -9.04 -9.97
N LEU A 270 -1.76 -9.78 -11.06
CA LEU A 270 -2.78 -10.47 -11.83
C LEU A 270 -3.53 -11.49 -10.98
N ALA A 271 -2.79 -12.32 -10.23
CA ALA A 271 -3.39 -13.30 -9.33
C ALA A 271 -4.31 -12.63 -8.30
N SER A 272 -3.88 -11.51 -7.72
CA SER A 272 -4.70 -10.75 -6.76
C SER A 272 -5.98 -10.23 -7.40
N VAL A 273 -5.93 -9.65 -8.60
CA VAL A 273 -7.13 -9.17 -9.30
C VAL A 273 -8.08 -10.31 -9.66
N VAL A 274 -7.57 -11.43 -10.18
CA VAL A 274 -8.38 -12.61 -10.55
C VAL A 274 -9.03 -13.28 -9.33
N TYR A 275 -8.31 -13.37 -8.22
CA TYR A 275 -8.83 -13.91 -6.96
C TYR A 275 -10.01 -13.10 -6.45
N HIS A 276 -9.93 -11.77 -6.53
CA HIS A 276 -10.96 -10.85 -6.04
C HIS A 276 -12.04 -10.51 -7.07
N ARG A 277 -12.09 -11.18 -8.24
CA ARG A 277 -12.99 -10.82 -9.36
C ARG A 277 -14.47 -10.69 -8.97
N GLU A 278 -14.98 -11.60 -8.13
CA GLU A 278 -16.40 -11.59 -7.71
C GLU A 278 -16.69 -10.39 -6.83
N TRP A 279 -15.84 -10.17 -5.81
CA TRP A 279 -15.92 -8.97 -4.98
C TRP A 279 -15.81 -7.67 -5.78
N LEU A 280 -14.98 -7.63 -6.82
CA LEU A 280 -14.83 -6.47 -7.71
C LEU A 280 -16.13 -6.22 -8.50
N VAL A 281 -16.75 -7.26 -9.05
CA VAL A 281 -18.04 -7.17 -9.76
C VAL A 281 -19.15 -6.64 -8.84
N ASP A 282 -19.18 -7.09 -7.59
CA ASP A 282 -20.19 -6.66 -6.62
C ASP A 282 -19.95 -5.25 -6.06
N THR A 283 -18.69 -4.81 -5.99
CA THR A 283 -18.31 -3.54 -5.34
C THR A 283 -18.29 -2.36 -6.32
N PHE A 284 -17.94 -2.59 -7.58
CA PHE A 284 -17.68 -1.51 -8.53
C PHE A 284 -18.93 -1.19 -9.38
N PRO A 285 -19.18 0.08 -9.71
CA PRO A 285 -20.23 0.44 -10.66
C PRO A 285 -19.99 -0.21 -12.04
N GLN A 286 -21.04 -0.66 -12.72
CA GLN A 286 -20.93 -1.36 -14.01
C GLN A 286 -20.18 -0.57 -15.10
N HIS A 287 -20.21 0.76 -15.04
CA HIS A 287 -19.52 1.65 -15.98
C HIS A 287 -18.08 1.99 -15.56
N HIS A 288 -17.55 1.39 -14.50
CA HIS A 288 -16.21 1.66 -14.03
C HIS A 288 -15.15 1.18 -15.03
N THR A 289 -14.08 1.96 -15.23
CA THR A 289 -13.00 1.71 -16.20
C THR A 289 -12.38 0.32 -16.09
N LEU A 290 -12.36 -0.26 -14.88
CA LEU A 290 -11.92 -1.64 -14.63
C LEU A 290 -12.58 -2.65 -15.58
N PHE A 291 -13.89 -2.54 -15.81
CA PHE A 291 -14.64 -3.48 -16.65
C PHE A 291 -14.42 -3.26 -18.16
N SER A 292 -13.73 -2.18 -18.53
CA SER A 292 -13.25 -1.92 -19.89
C SER A 292 -11.84 -2.48 -20.13
N THR A 293 -11.14 -2.95 -19.09
CA THR A 293 -9.80 -3.54 -19.24
C THR A 293 -9.86 -4.89 -19.96
N VAL A 294 -8.76 -5.27 -20.62
CA VAL A 294 -8.68 -6.52 -21.38
C VAL A 294 -9.02 -7.73 -20.50
N LEU A 295 -8.58 -7.73 -19.25
CA LEU A 295 -8.84 -8.81 -18.29
C LEU A 295 -10.35 -9.03 -18.07
N PHE A 296 -11.14 -7.98 -17.88
CA PHE A 296 -12.58 -8.12 -17.62
C PHE A 296 -13.43 -8.20 -18.89
N ARG A 297 -12.90 -7.75 -20.04
CA ARG A 297 -13.55 -7.91 -21.35
C ARG A 297 -13.41 -9.33 -21.90
N ASN A 298 -12.33 -10.03 -21.57
CA ASN A 298 -12.08 -11.40 -22.01
C ASN A 298 -12.55 -12.40 -20.93
N LYS A 299 -13.81 -12.85 -21.04
CA LYS A 299 -14.40 -13.81 -20.10
C LYS A 299 -13.68 -15.15 -20.11
N ASP A 300 -13.27 -15.63 -21.28
CA ASP A 300 -12.57 -16.91 -21.43
C ASP A 300 -11.24 -16.90 -20.68
N LEU A 301 -10.49 -15.79 -20.77
CA LEU A 301 -9.25 -15.61 -20.02
C LEU A 301 -9.48 -15.69 -18.51
N LEU A 302 -10.51 -15.00 -17.98
CA LEU A 302 -10.85 -15.09 -16.56
C LEU A 302 -11.27 -16.50 -16.14
N HIS A 303 -12.05 -17.20 -16.97
CA HIS A 303 -12.45 -18.59 -16.72
C HIS A 303 -11.26 -19.55 -16.71
N GLN A 304 -10.24 -19.31 -17.54
CA GLN A 304 -9.01 -20.10 -17.53
C GLN A 304 -8.12 -19.81 -16.33
N LEU A 305 -8.02 -18.54 -15.91
CA LEU A 305 -7.12 -18.13 -14.82
C LEU A 305 -7.68 -18.44 -13.43
N ALA A 306 -8.99 -18.25 -13.22
CA ALA A 306 -9.61 -18.31 -11.90
C ALA A 306 -9.36 -19.62 -11.12
N PRO A 307 -9.46 -20.82 -11.73
CA PRO A 307 -9.20 -22.09 -11.03
C PRO A 307 -7.74 -22.26 -10.58
N ASN A 308 -6.82 -21.55 -11.23
CA ASN A 308 -5.38 -21.69 -10.97
C ASN A 308 -4.90 -20.80 -9.82
N VAL A 309 -5.74 -19.90 -9.31
CA VAL A 309 -5.38 -18.97 -8.23
C VAL A 309 -5.75 -19.53 -6.86
N THR A 310 -4.81 -19.49 -5.93
CA THR A 310 -4.97 -19.95 -4.56
C THR A 310 -4.30 -19.02 -3.56
N ILE A 311 -4.66 -19.15 -2.28
CA ILE A 311 -3.98 -18.54 -1.13
C ILE A 311 -3.43 -19.61 -0.17
N ASN A 312 -3.55 -20.89 -0.54
CA ASN A 312 -3.09 -22.02 0.25
C ASN A 312 -1.58 -22.24 0.08
N ASP A 313 -1.05 -23.16 0.88
CA ASP A 313 0.32 -23.62 0.76
C ASP A 313 0.70 -24.02 -0.66
N GLY A 314 1.92 -23.64 -1.03
CA GLY A 314 2.52 -23.89 -2.33
C GLY A 314 4.03 -23.69 -2.25
N ASN A 315 4.64 -23.30 -3.37
CA ASN A 315 6.09 -23.08 -3.46
C ASN A 315 6.55 -21.70 -2.92
N ILE A 316 5.77 -21.09 -2.02
CA ILE A 316 6.02 -19.76 -1.47
C ILE A 316 6.25 -19.90 0.03
N ARG A 317 7.41 -19.42 0.50
CA ARG A 317 7.72 -19.40 1.93
C ARG A 317 7.01 -18.25 2.62
N ARG A 318 6.35 -18.53 3.75
CA ARG A 318 5.81 -17.49 4.62
C ARG A 318 6.93 -16.75 5.36
N THR A 319 6.90 -15.42 5.34
CA THR A 319 7.91 -14.59 6.01
C THR A 319 7.31 -13.70 7.11
N GLY A 320 8.10 -13.20 8.07
CA GLY A 320 7.61 -12.27 9.10
C GLY A 320 6.53 -12.80 10.05
N ILE A 321 6.48 -14.11 10.29
CA ILE A 321 5.54 -14.73 11.24
C ILE A 321 6.28 -14.93 12.58
N PRO A 322 5.75 -14.43 13.72
CA PRO A 322 6.34 -14.69 15.03
C PRO A 322 6.16 -16.16 15.43
N PRO A 323 7.04 -16.71 16.28
CA PRO A 323 6.81 -18.04 16.86
C PRO A 323 5.51 -18.02 17.67
N HIS A 324 4.65 -19.02 17.45
CA HIS A 324 3.44 -19.28 18.23
C HIS A 324 3.75 -20.25 19.37
#